data_AF-A0A1G6C6V2-F1
#
_entry.id   AF-A0A1G6C6V2-F1
#
_cell.length_a   1.000
_cell.length_b   1.000
_cell.length_c   1.000
_cell.angle_alpha   90.00
_cell.angle_beta   90.00
_cell.angle_gamma   90.00
#
_symmetry.space_group_name_H-M   'P 1'
#
loop_
_entity.id
_entity.type
_entity.pdbx_description
1 polymer ?
#
loop_
_entity_poly.entity_id
_entity_poly.type
_entity_poly.pdbx_seq_one_letter_code
_entity_poly.pdbx_strand_id
1 'polypeptide(L)'
;MNIRTWASVVVLPTLVIGLCIIGGIKVQASQTVVKEQSVSAGSSNLTYKWEYDLEEGATLDDYELEMSTDASFAEDDTIEFDSDNATFTKVSTSKFQIKIPFDKLGNGGAYYIRVKLAYTDASGQEYKMYSSVTQYTVVKINKSNFPGMYKLLKKGVYGKKKRYDADKDGYLTTQELQQITELNNHVIVKKNKKYTNSENVQYKVTSFKGIEYLTNLKTVDIGKYAKKIADLRACTAKKAYFDYVLSSNIKVNAPNATSVYVFADEYAASTKSVNVSSCKKAVELVVYGSFNKYLTVKMPKKNSHLRIVSLSYVTNKSIDGNKYKNLNQLYLYAANTSSVKLTKCKNLHYAYFYFDLNLKKIDLTKNKKLRAVDAFQCFNLKKANIKTSSGKKTIDHGKWWYKTKAYKKEVKKINQYKSC
;
A
#
# COMPACT_ATOMS: atom_id res chain seq x y z
N MET A 1 -30.98 4.94 -18.37
CA MET A 1 -29.71 5.44 -18.92
C MET A 1 -29.55 6.85 -18.37
N ASN A 2 -28.76 7.01 -17.30
CA ASN A 2 -28.52 8.30 -16.65
C ASN A 2 -27.04 8.28 -16.22
N ILE A 3 -26.21 8.97 -16.99
CA ILE A 3 -24.78 9.16 -16.71
C ILE A 3 -24.69 10.45 -15.91
N ARG A 4 -24.41 10.34 -14.60
CA ARG A 4 -23.99 11.47 -13.77
C ARG A 4 -22.47 11.58 -13.87
N THR A 5 -22.00 12.56 -14.62
CA THR A 5 -20.64 13.09 -14.54
C THR A 5 -20.55 14.02 -13.33
N TRP A 6 -19.67 13.71 -12.38
CA TRP A 6 -19.23 14.66 -11.36
C TRP A 6 -18.01 15.38 -11.93
N ALA A 7 -18.20 16.64 -12.34
CA ALA A 7 -17.10 17.57 -12.54
C ALA A 7 -16.75 18.16 -11.18
N SER A 8 -15.52 17.92 -10.73
CA SER A 8 -14.97 18.61 -9.57
C SER A 8 -14.76 20.07 -9.94
N VAL A 9 -15.45 20.96 -9.23
CA VAL A 9 -15.18 22.39 -9.24
C VAL A 9 -13.81 22.59 -8.62
N VAL A 10 -12.84 23.03 -9.43
CA VAL A 10 -11.62 23.65 -8.95
C VAL A 10 -12.04 25.04 -8.47
N VAL A 11 -12.00 25.25 -7.15
CA VAL A 11 -12.11 26.59 -6.57
C VAL A 11 -10.79 27.30 -6.87
N LEU A 12 -10.77 28.08 -7.95
CA LEU A 12 -9.77 29.13 -8.14
C LEU A 12 -10.04 30.21 -7.10
N PRO A 13 -9.04 30.77 -6.41
CA PRO A 13 -9.25 31.97 -5.62
C PRO A 13 -9.66 33.10 -6.56
N THR A 14 -10.84 33.65 -6.30
CA THR A 14 -11.41 34.79 -7.01
C THR A 14 -10.48 36.00 -6.78
N LEU A 15 -9.73 36.35 -7.83
CA LEU A 15 -8.99 37.60 -7.91
C LEU A 15 -10.01 38.73 -8.12
N VAL A 16 -10.47 39.37 -7.04
CA VAL A 16 -11.27 40.60 -7.13
C VAL A 16 -10.30 41.77 -7.33
N ILE A 17 -10.07 42.14 -8.60
CA ILE A 17 -9.40 43.39 -8.94
C ILE A 17 -10.45 44.50 -8.85
N GLY A 18 -10.51 45.18 -7.70
CA GLY A 18 -11.21 46.45 -7.57
C GLY A 18 -10.38 47.56 -8.23
N LEU A 19 -10.68 47.87 -9.50
CA LEU A 19 -10.15 49.07 -10.18
C LEU A 19 -11.10 50.24 -9.91
N CYS A 20 -10.79 51.06 -8.91
CA CYS A 20 -11.32 52.43 -8.84
C CYS A 20 -10.29 53.37 -9.48
N ILE A 21 -10.66 53.97 -10.62
CA ILE A 21 -9.88 55.05 -11.25
C ILE A 21 -10.57 56.36 -10.88
N ILE A 22 -9.97 57.11 -9.95
CA ILE A 22 -10.18 58.56 -9.83
C ILE A 22 -8.80 59.17 -9.58
N GLY A 23 -8.32 59.97 -10.53
CA GLY A 23 -7.20 60.90 -10.36
C GLY A 23 -5.80 60.30 -10.13
N GLY A 24 -5.04 60.11 -11.21
CA GLY A 24 -3.61 60.49 -11.24
C GLY A 24 -2.58 59.79 -10.34
N ILE A 25 -2.91 58.75 -9.58
CA ILE A 25 -1.91 57.95 -8.86
C ILE A 25 -2.21 56.46 -9.10
N LYS A 26 -1.30 55.76 -9.81
CA LYS A 26 -1.25 54.30 -9.77
C LYS A 26 -0.79 53.91 -8.36
N VAL A 27 -1.72 53.77 -7.42
CA VAL A 27 -1.44 53.03 -6.19
C VAL A 27 -1.55 51.56 -6.56
N GLN A 28 -0.43 50.98 -6.96
CA GLN A 28 -0.30 49.53 -6.93
C GLN A 28 -0.25 49.19 -5.45
N ALA A 29 -1.38 48.74 -4.87
CA ALA A 29 -1.39 48.19 -3.53
C ALA A 29 -0.41 47.01 -3.52
N SER A 30 0.81 47.25 -3.03
CA SER A 30 1.80 46.23 -2.75
C SER A 30 1.22 45.37 -1.66
N GLN A 31 0.58 44.25 -2.00
CA GLN A 31 0.13 43.32 -0.96
C GLN A 31 1.35 42.65 -0.36
N THR A 32 1.51 42.77 0.96
CA THR A 32 2.51 42.00 1.69
C THR A 32 2.19 40.50 1.59
N VAL A 33 3.11 39.67 1.11
CA VAL A 33 2.89 38.22 0.97
C VAL A 33 4.08 37.42 1.48
N VAL A 34 3.82 36.36 2.26
CA VAL A 34 4.81 35.32 2.56
C VAL A 34 4.56 34.11 1.70
N LYS A 35 5.56 33.74 0.89
CA LYS A 35 5.50 32.60 -0.02
C LYS A 35 6.48 31.52 0.43
N GLU A 36 5.97 30.32 0.64
CA GLU A 36 6.83 29.14 0.74
C GLU A 36 7.50 28.90 -0.62
N GLN A 37 8.83 28.71 -0.60
CA GLN A 37 9.56 28.32 -1.81
C GLN A 37 9.74 26.82 -1.91
N SER A 38 10.13 26.17 -0.81
CA SER A 38 10.22 24.70 -0.73
C SER A 38 10.54 24.20 0.68
N VAL A 39 10.12 22.96 0.94
CA VAL A 39 10.64 22.14 2.04
C VAL A 39 11.40 20.95 1.47
N SER A 40 12.64 20.77 1.93
CA SER A 40 13.49 19.65 1.52
C SER A 40 14.23 19.07 2.72
N ALA A 41 14.33 17.75 2.80
CA ALA A 41 15.29 17.11 3.68
C ALA A 41 16.69 17.07 3.04
N GLY A 42 17.70 17.41 3.82
CA GLY A 42 19.07 16.97 3.59
C GLY A 42 19.42 15.79 4.49
N SER A 43 20.67 15.34 4.44
CA SER A 43 21.16 14.13 5.13
C SER A 43 21.17 14.15 6.67
N SER A 44 20.59 15.16 7.30
CA SER A 44 20.55 15.30 8.76
C SER A 44 19.55 16.35 9.24
N ASN A 45 19.04 17.21 8.34
CA ASN A 45 18.25 18.37 8.69
C ASN A 45 17.05 18.51 7.75
N LEU A 46 15.95 19.01 8.28
CA LEU A 46 14.87 19.60 7.51
C LEU A 46 15.28 21.01 7.08
N THR A 47 15.18 21.33 5.80
CA THR A 47 15.40 22.69 5.28
C THR A 47 14.07 23.28 4.84
N TYR A 48 13.68 24.38 5.47
CA TYR A 48 12.51 25.18 5.12
C TYR A 48 12.97 26.48 4.46
N LYS A 49 12.51 26.76 3.25
CA LYS A 49 12.83 27.98 2.50
C LYS A 49 11.58 28.80 2.26
N TRP A 50 11.67 30.08 2.59
CA TRP A 50 10.57 31.01 2.41
C TRP A 50 11.07 32.37 1.92
N GLU A 51 10.16 33.10 1.30
CA GLU A 51 10.35 34.44 0.79
C GLU A 51 9.19 35.31 1.25
N TYR A 52 9.47 36.58 1.50
CA TYR A 52 8.43 37.57 1.74
C TYR A 52 8.59 38.75 0.80
N ASP A 53 7.50 39.47 0.61
CA ASP A 53 7.44 40.74 -0.09
C ASP A 53 6.73 41.71 0.84
N LEU A 54 7.42 42.74 1.34
CA LEU A 54 6.83 43.79 2.18
C LEU A 54 6.46 45.00 1.32
N GLU A 55 5.50 45.78 1.79
CA GLU A 55 5.15 47.06 1.18
C GLU A 55 6.35 48.03 1.17
N GLU A 56 6.37 48.96 0.21
CA GLU A 56 7.46 49.93 0.11
C GLU A 56 7.55 50.78 1.39
N GLY A 57 8.75 50.86 1.97
CA GLY A 57 8.99 51.58 3.22
C GLY A 57 8.72 50.77 4.50
N ALA A 58 8.21 49.54 4.41
CA ALA A 58 8.08 48.66 5.55
C ALA A 58 9.42 48.00 5.94
N THR A 59 9.59 47.74 7.23
CA THR A 59 10.79 47.12 7.82
C THR A 59 10.41 45.81 8.51
N LEU A 60 11.15 44.73 8.22
CA LEU A 60 11.01 43.47 8.95
C LEU A 60 11.63 43.63 10.34
N ASP A 61 10.83 43.46 11.38
CA ASP A 61 11.26 43.59 12.77
C ASP A 61 11.72 42.26 13.34
N ASP A 62 10.94 41.20 13.10
CA ASP A 62 11.20 39.87 13.64
C ASP A 62 10.59 38.76 12.77
N TYR A 63 11.08 37.54 12.93
CA TYR A 63 10.49 36.35 12.34
C TYR A 63 10.68 35.13 13.25
N GLU A 64 9.66 34.27 13.27
CA GLU A 64 9.60 33.10 14.12
C GLU A 64 9.16 31.89 13.28
N LEU A 65 9.81 30.73 13.51
CA LEU A 65 9.37 29.47 12.94
C LEU A 65 8.54 28.71 13.97
N GLU A 66 7.27 28.50 13.65
CA GLU A 66 6.39 27.68 14.45
C GLU A 66 6.26 26.30 13.81
N MET A 67 6.43 25.26 14.63
CA MET A 67 6.17 23.88 14.22
C MET A 67 5.23 23.21 15.21
N SER A 68 4.23 22.49 14.73
CA SER A 68 3.34 21.71 15.60
C SER A 68 3.17 20.28 15.09
N THR A 69 2.77 19.37 15.98
CA THR A 69 2.31 18.03 15.57
C THR A 69 0.82 18.01 15.23
N ASP A 70 0.11 19.12 15.46
CA ASP A 70 -1.28 19.34 15.10
C ASP A 70 -1.41 20.50 14.09
N ALA A 71 -2.28 20.36 13.09
CA ALA A 71 -2.50 21.38 12.08
C ALA A 71 -3.16 22.66 12.62
N SER A 72 -3.78 22.57 13.80
CA SER A 72 -4.44 23.70 14.47
C SER A 72 -3.45 24.65 15.16
N PHE A 73 -2.21 24.24 15.38
CA PHE A 73 -1.22 25.00 16.17
C PHE A 73 -1.82 25.45 17.51
N ALA A 74 -2.39 24.52 18.27
CA ALA A 74 -2.74 24.80 19.66
C ALA A 74 -1.49 25.29 20.39
N GLU A 75 -1.65 26.30 21.25
CA GLU A 75 -0.54 27.04 21.88
C GLU A 75 0.40 26.09 22.67
N ASP A 76 -0.17 25.06 23.31
CA ASP A 76 0.56 24.04 24.07
C ASP A 76 1.32 23.00 23.20
N ASP A 77 1.03 22.94 21.90
CA ASP A 77 1.58 21.95 20.96
C ASP A 77 2.56 22.56 19.94
N THR A 78 2.92 23.84 20.14
CA THR A 78 3.84 24.56 19.25
C THR A 78 5.27 24.45 19.78
N ILE A 79 6.16 23.96 18.93
CA ILE A 79 7.60 23.91 19.14
C ILE A 79 8.18 25.13 18.46
N GLU A 80 8.67 26.05 19.29
CA GLU A 80 9.43 27.20 18.84
C GLU A 80 10.90 26.79 18.63
N PHE A 81 11.48 27.28 17.53
CA PHE A 81 12.89 27.06 17.24
C PHE A 81 13.65 28.37 17.37
N ASP A 82 14.66 28.37 18.23
CA ASP A 82 15.64 29.43 18.40
C ASP A 82 16.97 29.10 17.69
N SER A 83 17.94 30.01 17.78
CA SER A 83 19.28 29.84 17.21
C SER A 83 20.05 28.64 17.78
N ASP A 84 19.66 28.14 18.96
CA ASP A 84 20.31 27.01 19.62
C ASP A 84 19.82 25.67 19.07
N ASN A 85 18.63 25.65 18.46
CA ASN A 85 17.97 24.43 18.00
C ASN A 85 17.64 24.40 16.49
N ALA A 86 17.83 25.51 15.78
CA ALA A 86 17.80 25.57 14.33
C ALA A 86 18.81 26.59 13.77
N THR A 87 19.29 26.35 12.55
CA THR A 87 20.15 27.32 11.86
C THR A 87 19.30 28.21 10.96
N PHE A 88 19.29 29.50 11.25
CA PHE A 88 18.66 30.53 10.43
C PHE A 88 19.69 31.17 9.52
N THR A 89 19.41 31.23 8.22
CA THR A 89 20.29 31.82 7.22
C THR A 89 19.50 32.78 6.35
N LYS A 90 19.84 34.07 6.40
CA LYS A 90 19.37 35.07 5.45
C LYS A 90 20.07 34.83 4.11
N VAL A 91 19.29 34.47 3.08
CA VAL A 91 19.77 34.15 1.73
C VAL A 91 19.82 35.40 0.86
N SER A 92 18.86 36.31 1.05
CA SER A 92 18.83 37.65 0.46
C SER A 92 18.04 38.59 1.37
N THR A 93 17.82 39.84 0.95
CA THR A 93 16.95 40.80 1.66
C THR A 93 15.59 40.21 2.02
N SER A 94 14.97 39.47 1.10
CA SER A 94 13.62 38.89 1.21
C SER A 94 13.56 37.38 1.39
N LYS A 95 14.69 36.66 1.36
CA LYS A 95 14.72 35.18 1.36
C LYS A 95 15.45 34.63 2.57
N PHE A 96 14.84 33.64 3.19
CA PHE A 96 15.35 33.00 4.39
C PHE A 96 15.33 31.48 4.24
N GLN A 97 16.29 30.86 4.91
CA GLN A 97 16.42 29.41 4.98
C GLN A 97 16.60 29.01 6.44
N ILE A 98 15.81 28.03 6.86
CA ILE A 98 15.86 27.49 8.22
C ILE A 98 16.21 26.02 8.13
N LYS A 99 17.20 25.59 8.91
CA LYS A 99 17.61 24.18 9.00
C LYS A 99 17.35 23.65 10.39
N ILE A 100 16.47 22.66 10.49
CA ILE A 100 16.11 22.00 11.75
C ILE A 100 16.78 20.62 11.78
N PRO A 101 17.70 20.35 12.71
CA PRO A 101 18.32 19.03 12.86
C PRO A 101 17.28 17.94 13.22
N PHE A 102 17.36 16.76 12.61
CA PHE A 102 16.37 15.69 12.82
C PHE A 102 16.37 15.10 14.23
N ASP A 103 17.48 15.18 14.95
CA ASP A 103 17.56 14.74 16.36
C ASP A 103 16.71 15.61 17.30
N LYS A 104 16.39 16.85 16.91
CA LYS A 104 15.43 17.72 17.60
C LYS A 104 13.97 17.33 17.34
N LEU A 105 13.69 16.56 16.28
CA LEU A 105 12.34 16.09 15.93
C LEU A 105 11.92 14.78 16.65
N GLY A 106 12.60 14.41 17.74
CA GLY A 106 12.23 13.26 18.57
C GLY A 106 12.13 11.93 17.79
N ASN A 107 11.02 11.20 17.95
CA ASN A 107 10.75 9.96 17.22
C ASN A 107 10.17 10.19 15.81
N GLY A 108 9.92 11.44 15.43
CA GLY A 108 9.27 11.78 14.18
C GLY A 108 7.74 11.66 14.22
N GLY A 109 7.11 12.10 13.14
CA GLY A 109 5.68 12.22 12.95
C GLY A 109 5.36 13.10 11.75
N ALA A 110 4.09 13.51 11.65
CA ALA A 110 3.72 14.64 10.83
C ALA A 110 3.98 15.92 11.62
N TYR A 111 4.62 16.88 10.96
CA TYR A 111 4.91 18.22 11.46
C TYR A 111 4.23 19.23 10.55
N TYR A 112 3.58 20.21 11.15
CA TYR A 112 2.99 21.35 10.47
C TYR A 112 3.87 22.54 10.75
N ILE A 113 4.34 23.21 9.70
CA ILE A 113 5.32 24.29 9.80
C ILE A 113 4.70 25.55 9.23
N ARG A 114 4.86 26.66 9.92
CA ARG A 114 4.57 28.00 9.40
C ARG A 114 5.58 29.00 9.91
N VAL A 115 5.75 30.09 9.18
CA VAL A 115 6.57 31.23 9.60
C VAL A 115 5.65 32.36 10.00
N LYS A 116 5.94 32.98 11.13
CA LYS A 116 5.31 34.20 11.62
C LYS A 116 6.30 35.34 11.44
N LEU A 117 5.85 36.44 10.85
CA LEU A 117 6.64 37.66 10.70
C LEU A 117 6.02 38.78 11.51
N ALA A 118 6.87 39.59 12.13
CA ALA A 118 6.51 40.91 12.64
C ALA A 118 7.21 41.96 11.77
N TYR A 119 6.45 42.96 11.31
CA TYR A 119 6.99 44.06 10.51
C TYR A 119 6.26 45.36 10.82
N THR A 120 6.97 46.47 10.61
CA THR A 120 6.46 47.82 10.79
C THR A 120 6.32 48.48 9.43
N ASP A 121 5.14 49.04 9.13
CA ASP A 121 4.91 49.73 7.85
C ASP A 121 5.58 51.13 7.82
N ALA A 122 5.49 51.81 6.67
CA ALA A 122 6.07 53.15 6.49
C ALA A 122 5.47 54.22 7.44
N SER A 123 4.32 53.96 8.06
CA SER A 123 3.67 54.85 9.03
C SER A 123 4.10 54.57 10.47
N GLY A 124 4.90 53.53 10.71
CA GLY A 124 5.29 53.09 12.05
C GLY A 124 4.29 52.15 12.71
N GLN A 125 3.32 51.62 11.98
CA GLN A 125 2.33 50.66 12.50
C GLN A 125 2.87 49.23 12.42
N GLU A 126 2.77 48.49 13.53
CA GLU A 126 3.20 47.09 13.62
C GLU A 126 2.12 46.11 13.09
N TYR A 127 2.57 45.08 12.38
CA TYR A 127 1.74 44.00 11.86
C TYR A 127 2.37 42.64 12.13
N LYS A 128 1.51 41.62 12.21
CA LYS A 128 1.92 40.21 12.24
C LYS A 128 1.27 39.45 11.11
N MET A 129 2.04 38.60 10.44
CA MET A 129 1.53 37.76 9.36
C MET A 129 2.08 36.34 9.42
N TYR A 130 1.32 35.39 8.91
CA TYR A 130 1.71 33.99 8.87
C TYR A 130 1.84 33.51 7.43
N SER A 131 2.84 32.65 7.18
CA SER A 131 2.89 31.85 5.96
C SER A 131 1.73 30.85 5.92
N SER A 132 1.50 30.25 4.76
CA SER A 132 0.72 29.02 4.68
C SER A 132 1.31 27.93 5.56
N VAL A 133 0.45 27.07 6.10
CA VAL A 133 0.87 25.87 6.84
C VAL A 133 1.30 24.79 5.86
N THR A 134 2.50 24.25 6.07
CA THR A 134 3.04 23.16 5.28
C THR A 134 3.17 21.90 6.13
N GLN A 135 2.59 20.78 5.67
CA GLN A 135 2.76 19.49 6.33
C GLN A 135 4.01 18.77 5.82
N TYR A 136 4.85 18.30 6.74
CA TYR A 136 6.03 17.51 6.46
C TYR A 136 6.11 16.30 7.39
N THR A 137 6.35 15.12 6.84
CA THR A 137 6.55 13.89 7.63
C THR A 137 8.02 13.50 7.68
N VAL A 138 8.54 13.26 8.89
CA VAL A 138 9.85 12.66 9.15
C VAL A 138 9.66 11.59 10.19
N VAL A 139 10.19 10.39 9.98
CA VAL A 139 10.03 9.27 10.93
C VAL A 139 11.37 8.63 11.24
N LYS A 140 11.73 8.55 12.52
CA LYS A 140 12.96 7.89 12.93
C LYS A 140 12.88 6.38 12.72
N ILE A 141 13.91 5.79 12.11
CA ILE A 141 14.05 4.35 11.92
C ILE A 141 14.59 3.75 13.22
N ASN A 142 13.68 3.40 14.13
CA ASN A 142 14.04 2.77 15.40
C ASN A 142 13.09 1.63 15.79
N LYS A 143 13.38 0.95 16.90
CA LYS A 143 12.56 -0.15 17.40
C LYS A 143 11.22 0.29 18.00
N SER A 144 11.05 1.57 18.32
CA SER A 144 9.77 2.09 18.84
C SER A 144 8.75 2.22 17.71
N ASN A 145 9.15 2.87 16.61
CA ASN A 145 8.33 3.09 15.42
C ASN A 145 8.19 1.83 14.57
N PHE A 146 9.28 1.07 14.41
CA PHE A 146 9.34 -0.08 13.50
C PHE A 146 9.88 -1.35 14.18
N PRO A 147 9.34 -1.82 15.32
CA PRO A 147 9.90 -2.93 16.09
C PRO A 147 10.15 -4.20 15.26
N GLY A 148 9.25 -4.51 14.33
CA GLY A 148 9.33 -5.69 13.47
C GLY A 148 9.95 -5.47 12.10
N MET A 149 10.25 -4.22 11.72
CA MET A 149 10.80 -3.85 10.41
C MET A 149 12.14 -3.10 10.52
N TYR A 150 12.58 -2.75 11.73
CA TYR A 150 13.75 -1.91 11.99
C TYR A 150 15.01 -2.33 11.23
N LYS A 151 15.39 -3.63 11.31
CA LYS A 151 16.58 -4.11 10.59
C LYS A 151 16.42 -4.02 9.07
N LEU A 152 15.21 -4.28 8.57
CA LEU A 152 14.91 -4.23 7.15
C LEU A 152 14.97 -2.80 6.61
N LEU A 153 14.34 -1.84 7.30
CA LEU A 153 14.35 -0.44 6.90
C LEU A 153 15.75 0.16 7.01
N LYS A 154 16.45 -0.08 8.13
CA LYS A 154 17.79 0.48 8.37
C LYS A 154 18.88 -0.05 7.44
N LYS A 155 18.82 -1.34 7.07
CA LYS A 155 19.88 -1.98 6.28
C LYS A 155 19.50 -2.22 4.82
N GLY A 156 18.22 -2.07 4.47
CA GLY A 156 17.71 -2.36 3.13
C GLY A 156 17.73 -3.86 2.79
N VAL A 157 17.70 -4.17 1.49
CA VAL A 157 17.78 -5.53 0.95
C VAL A 157 19.04 -5.67 0.10
N TYR A 158 19.83 -6.72 0.34
CA TYR A 158 21.04 -7.04 -0.39
C TYR A 158 20.71 -7.42 -1.84
N GLY A 159 21.49 -6.89 -2.79
CA GLY A 159 21.29 -7.12 -4.22
C GLY A 159 20.39 -6.09 -4.93
N LYS A 160 19.67 -5.24 -4.19
CA LYS A 160 19.10 -3.98 -4.71
C LYS A 160 20.02 -2.83 -4.28
N LYS A 161 20.34 -1.90 -5.18
CA LYS A 161 20.95 -0.60 -4.82
C LYS A 161 19.99 0.29 -4.00
N LYS A 162 18.73 -0.13 -3.83
CA LYS A 162 17.67 0.65 -3.19
C LYS A 162 17.63 0.35 -1.69
N ARG A 163 18.16 1.27 -0.89
CA ARG A 163 17.87 1.35 0.54
C ARG A 163 16.54 2.07 0.73
N TYR A 164 15.86 1.81 1.85
CA TYR A 164 14.64 2.55 2.21
C TYR A 164 15.02 3.95 2.72
N ASP A 165 16.09 3.99 3.52
CA ASP A 165 16.84 5.16 3.98
C ASP A 165 18.01 5.39 3.01
N ALA A 166 17.85 6.36 2.11
CA ALA A 166 18.73 6.53 0.97
C ALA A 166 20.07 7.17 1.37
N ASP A 167 20.03 8.16 2.26
CA ASP A 167 21.18 8.91 2.73
C ASP A 167 21.80 8.34 4.02
N LYS A 168 21.11 7.41 4.70
CA LYS A 168 21.55 6.65 5.87
C LYS A 168 21.60 7.49 7.15
N ASP A 169 20.80 8.54 7.21
CA ASP A 169 20.71 9.40 8.38
C ASP A 169 19.90 8.78 9.53
N GLY A 170 19.21 7.65 9.26
CA GLY A 170 18.39 6.94 10.23
C GLY A 170 16.97 7.47 10.37
N TYR A 171 16.53 8.34 9.47
CA TYR A 171 15.19 8.88 9.35
C TYR A 171 14.60 8.50 7.98
N LEU A 172 13.27 8.60 7.88
CA LEU A 172 12.56 8.51 6.60
C LEU A 172 11.82 9.82 6.41
N THR A 173 12.23 10.56 5.40
CA THR A 173 11.66 11.85 5.04
C THR A 173 10.42 11.68 4.17
N THR A 174 9.66 12.75 3.95
CA THR A 174 8.45 12.68 3.10
C THR A 174 8.79 12.18 1.69
N GLN A 175 9.89 12.66 1.10
CA GLN A 175 10.33 12.24 -0.22
C GLN A 175 10.74 10.77 -0.24
N GLU A 176 11.46 10.28 0.76
CA GLU A 176 11.85 8.87 0.85
C GLU A 176 10.64 7.96 1.04
N LEU A 177 9.74 8.31 1.97
CA LEU A 177 8.49 7.57 2.20
C LEU A 177 7.66 7.45 0.92
N GLN A 178 7.59 8.52 0.11
CA GLN A 178 6.93 8.50 -1.20
C GLN A 178 7.62 7.58 -2.22
N GLN A 179 8.93 7.34 -2.11
CA GLN A 179 9.65 6.44 -3.00
C GLN A 179 9.55 4.96 -2.61
N ILE A 180 9.07 4.65 -1.40
CA ILE A 180 8.89 3.29 -0.90
C ILE A 180 7.57 2.71 -1.42
N THR A 181 7.64 2.03 -2.57
CA THR A 181 6.48 1.39 -3.20
C THR A 181 6.37 -0.11 -2.91
N GLU A 182 7.42 -0.73 -2.38
CA GLU A 182 7.50 -2.17 -2.13
C GLU A 182 8.26 -2.41 -0.83
N LEU A 183 7.68 -3.21 0.08
CA LEU A 183 8.37 -3.74 1.24
C LEU A 183 8.67 -5.22 0.98
N ASN A 184 9.95 -5.56 0.89
CA ASN A 184 10.43 -6.90 0.55
C ASN A 184 11.60 -7.28 1.46
N ASN A 185 11.68 -8.53 1.92
CA ASN A 185 12.79 -9.04 2.76
C ASN A 185 13.56 -10.24 2.17
N HIS A 186 13.29 -10.61 0.93
CA HIS A 186 13.98 -11.68 0.23
C HIS A 186 15.39 -11.25 -0.16
N VAL A 187 16.38 -12.13 0.01
CA VAL A 187 17.69 -11.94 -0.62
C VAL A 187 17.49 -12.00 -2.13
N ILE A 188 17.99 -11.01 -2.84
CA ILE A 188 17.88 -10.94 -4.29
C ILE A 188 19.13 -11.55 -4.90
N VAL A 189 18.92 -12.61 -5.68
CA VAL A 189 19.99 -13.30 -6.40
C VAL A 189 19.91 -12.95 -7.88
N LYS A 190 21.06 -12.73 -8.51
CA LYS A 190 21.15 -12.56 -9.96
C LYS A 190 21.32 -13.95 -10.59
N LYS A 191 20.30 -14.44 -11.29
CA LYS A 191 20.35 -15.67 -12.07
C LYS A 191 20.07 -15.33 -13.54
N ASN A 192 20.93 -15.78 -14.46
CA ASN A 192 20.77 -15.58 -15.91
C ASN A 192 20.46 -14.12 -16.31
N LYS A 193 21.25 -13.17 -15.79
CA LYS A 193 21.08 -11.71 -16.00
C LYS A 193 19.75 -11.13 -15.47
N LYS A 194 18.93 -11.89 -14.75
CA LYS A 194 17.69 -11.44 -14.10
C LYS A 194 17.82 -11.51 -12.58
N TYR A 195 17.27 -10.51 -11.90
CA TYR A 195 17.19 -10.50 -10.44
C TYR A 195 15.91 -11.23 -10.01
N THR A 196 16.04 -12.23 -9.15
CA THR A 196 14.91 -13.00 -8.61
C THR A 196 15.00 -13.06 -7.09
N ASN A 197 13.84 -13.09 -6.42
CA ASN A 197 13.77 -13.36 -4.98
C ASN A 197 14.29 -14.77 -4.72
N SER A 198 15.17 -14.92 -3.72
CA SER A 198 15.56 -16.24 -3.21
C SER A 198 14.64 -16.66 -2.08
N GLU A 199 14.69 -17.95 -1.74
CA GLU A 199 14.04 -18.52 -0.55
C GLU A 199 14.69 -18.06 0.75
N ASN A 200 15.93 -17.56 0.67
CA ASN A 200 16.58 -16.92 1.79
C ASN A 200 15.99 -15.52 2.00
N VAL A 201 15.63 -15.25 3.25
CA VAL A 201 15.25 -13.90 3.68
C VAL A 201 16.42 -13.30 4.42
N GLN A 202 16.64 -12.02 4.22
CA GLN A 202 17.75 -11.32 4.86
C GLN A 202 17.40 -10.93 6.29
N TYR A 203 16.22 -10.34 6.47
CA TYR A 203 15.75 -9.86 7.76
C TYR A 203 14.35 -10.40 8.04
N LYS A 204 14.20 -11.05 9.18
CA LYS A 204 12.90 -11.56 9.64
C LYS A 204 12.01 -10.39 10.02
N VAL A 205 10.85 -10.28 9.38
CA VAL A 205 9.81 -9.32 9.76
C VAL A 205 8.89 -9.94 10.81
N THR A 206 8.67 -9.24 11.92
CA THR A 206 7.89 -9.77 13.07
C THR A 206 6.73 -8.87 13.50
N SER A 207 6.52 -7.74 12.85
CA SER A 207 5.42 -6.80 13.08
C SER A 207 5.40 -5.81 11.93
N PHE A 208 4.22 -5.28 11.62
CA PHE A 208 4.01 -4.19 10.66
C PHE A 208 3.65 -2.87 11.36
N LYS A 209 3.91 -2.72 12.67
CA LYS A 209 3.81 -1.41 13.34
C LYS A 209 4.71 -0.40 12.60
N GLY A 210 4.17 0.80 12.34
CA GLY A 210 4.82 1.86 11.57
C GLY A 210 4.54 1.78 10.06
N ILE A 211 3.82 0.77 9.56
CA ILE A 211 3.50 0.66 8.14
C ILE A 211 2.60 1.81 7.64
N GLU A 212 1.88 2.47 8.53
CA GLU A 212 1.09 3.68 8.30
C GLU A 212 1.90 4.83 7.69
N TYR A 213 3.19 4.92 8.01
CA TYR A 213 4.08 5.94 7.46
C TYR A 213 4.46 5.66 6.00
N LEU A 214 4.36 4.41 5.53
CA LEU A 214 4.69 4.00 4.17
C LEU A 214 3.51 4.28 3.22
N THR A 215 3.18 5.55 3.03
CA THR A 215 1.93 6.01 2.38
C THR A 215 1.79 5.62 0.91
N ASN A 216 2.90 5.47 0.17
CA ASN A 216 2.91 5.06 -1.24
C ASN A 216 3.17 3.56 -1.45
N LEU A 217 3.06 2.75 -0.39
CA LEU A 217 3.34 1.32 -0.45
C LEU A 217 2.31 0.58 -1.31
N LYS A 218 2.75 -0.03 -2.41
CA LYS A 218 1.90 -0.80 -3.34
C LYS A 218 1.96 -2.30 -3.09
N THR A 219 3.10 -2.80 -2.62
CA THR A 219 3.37 -4.22 -2.45
C THR A 219 4.01 -4.51 -1.10
N VAL A 220 3.50 -5.52 -0.41
CA VAL A 220 4.16 -6.19 0.73
C VAL A 220 4.49 -7.61 0.29
N ASP A 221 5.76 -7.96 0.25
CA ASP A 221 6.30 -9.25 -0.22
C ASP A 221 7.28 -9.82 0.82
N ILE A 222 6.76 -10.62 1.75
CA ILE A 222 7.48 -11.01 2.97
C ILE A 222 7.59 -12.53 3.05
N GLY A 223 8.83 -13.01 3.01
CA GLY A 223 9.16 -14.40 3.31
C GLY A 223 9.35 -14.65 4.83
N LYS A 224 9.11 -15.91 5.24
CA LYS A 224 9.39 -16.44 6.58
C LYS A 224 8.73 -15.68 7.73
N TYR A 225 7.52 -15.17 7.50
CA TYR A 225 6.74 -14.50 8.52
C TYR A 225 6.26 -15.49 9.59
N ALA A 226 6.61 -15.25 10.86
CA ALA A 226 6.38 -16.22 11.94
C ALA A 226 5.27 -15.83 12.93
N LYS A 227 4.73 -14.61 12.84
CA LYS A 227 3.69 -14.16 13.77
C LYS A 227 2.30 -14.56 13.31
N LYS A 228 1.39 -14.62 14.28
CA LYS A 228 0.00 -15.05 14.08
C LYS A 228 -0.85 -14.05 13.31
N ILE A 229 -0.47 -12.77 13.28
CA ILE A 229 -1.26 -11.70 12.64
C ILE A 229 -0.33 -10.86 11.78
N ALA A 230 -0.56 -10.88 10.46
CA ALA A 230 0.01 -9.93 9.53
C ALA A 230 -1.00 -8.80 9.30
N ASP A 231 -0.82 -7.68 9.99
CA ASP A 231 -1.75 -6.54 9.95
C ASP A 231 -1.30 -5.45 8.98
N LEU A 232 -2.02 -5.32 7.87
CA LEU A 232 -1.78 -4.36 6.80
C LEU A 232 -2.95 -3.38 6.67
N ARG A 233 -3.77 -3.20 7.73
CA ARG A 233 -4.94 -2.30 7.69
C ARG A 233 -4.55 -0.83 7.51
N ALA A 234 -3.40 -0.43 8.05
CA ALA A 234 -2.95 0.94 8.06
C ALA A 234 -2.19 1.38 6.79
N CYS A 235 -2.10 0.51 5.76
CA CYS A 235 -1.45 0.87 4.50
C CYS A 235 -2.36 0.67 3.28
N THR A 236 -1.91 1.21 2.15
CA THR A 236 -2.63 1.26 0.87
C THR A 236 -2.24 0.12 -0.09
N ALA A 237 -1.39 -0.81 0.36
CA ALA A 237 -0.84 -1.89 -0.46
C ALA A 237 -1.92 -2.73 -1.14
N LYS A 238 -1.77 -2.87 -2.46
CA LYS A 238 -2.68 -3.64 -3.33
C LYS A 238 -2.26 -5.10 -3.45
N LYS A 239 -0.98 -5.41 -3.21
CA LYS A 239 -0.46 -6.78 -3.18
C LYS A 239 0.05 -7.13 -1.78
N ALA A 240 -0.47 -8.23 -1.24
CA ALA A 240 0.03 -8.85 -0.02
C ALA A 240 0.50 -10.27 -0.35
N TYR A 241 1.80 -10.51 -0.29
CA TYR A 241 2.43 -11.77 -0.64
C TYR A 241 3.24 -12.24 0.57
N PHE A 242 2.91 -13.42 1.07
CA PHE A 242 3.58 -14.04 2.20
C PHE A 242 4.11 -15.39 1.76
N ASP A 243 5.43 -15.54 1.80
CA ASP A 243 6.12 -16.76 1.40
C ASP A 243 6.71 -17.50 2.61
N TYR A 244 6.86 -18.81 2.50
CA TYR A 244 7.48 -19.65 3.53
C TYR A 244 6.95 -19.37 4.95
N VAL A 245 5.63 -19.21 5.12
CA VAL A 245 5.03 -18.78 6.40
C VAL A 245 5.38 -19.76 7.53
N LEU A 246 6.00 -19.27 8.60
CA LEU A 246 6.49 -20.12 9.71
C LEU A 246 5.51 -20.18 10.90
N SER A 247 4.39 -19.45 10.83
CA SER A 247 3.43 -19.39 11.93
C SER A 247 2.47 -20.57 11.86
N SER A 248 2.25 -21.25 12.99
CA SER A 248 1.31 -22.37 13.04
C SER A 248 -0.12 -21.98 12.64
N ASN A 249 -0.51 -20.72 12.87
CA ASN A 249 -1.79 -20.18 12.45
C ASN A 249 -1.59 -18.71 12.09
N ILE A 250 -1.86 -18.33 10.85
CA ILE A 250 -1.71 -16.95 10.38
C ILE A 250 -3.06 -16.33 10.03
N LYS A 251 -3.28 -15.09 10.48
CA LYS A 251 -4.35 -14.20 10.02
C LYS A 251 -3.74 -13.06 9.21
N VAL A 252 -4.17 -12.92 7.97
CA VAL A 252 -3.77 -11.80 7.11
C VAL A 252 -4.90 -10.77 7.10
N ASN A 253 -4.62 -9.59 7.66
CA ASN A 253 -5.53 -8.45 7.65
C ASN A 253 -5.08 -7.46 6.57
N ALA A 254 -5.44 -7.74 5.31
CA ALA A 254 -5.12 -6.87 4.18
C ALA A 254 -6.41 -6.39 3.48
N PRO A 255 -7.18 -5.48 4.09
CA PRO A 255 -8.47 -5.06 3.54
C PRO A 255 -8.36 -4.31 2.21
N ASN A 256 -7.20 -3.70 1.93
CA ASN A 256 -6.93 -2.94 0.71
C ASN A 256 -6.29 -3.75 -0.42
N ALA A 257 -5.83 -4.97 -0.13
CA ALA A 257 -5.17 -5.81 -1.11
C ALA A 257 -6.16 -6.39 -2.14
N THR A 258 -5.86 -6.19 -3.43
CA THR A 258 -6.55 -6.82 -4.56
C THR A 258 -5.93 -8.17 -4.93
N SER A 259 -4.67 -8.39 -4.55
CA SER A 259 -3.97 -9.67 -4.71
C SER A 259 -3.43 -10.14 -3.36
N VAL A 260 -3.87 -11.32 -2.91
CA VAL A 260 -3.43 -11.94 -1.65
C VAL A 260 -2.87 -13.32 -1.94
N TYR A 261 -1.60 -13.53 -1.58
CA TYR A 261 -0.92 -14.81 -1.70
C TYR A 261 -0.34 -15.22 -0.35
N VAL A 262 -0.60 -16.46 0.05
CA VAL A 262 -0.05 -17.06 1.28
C VAL A 262 0.48 -18.44 0.94
N PHE A 263 1.80 -18.59 0.94
CA PHE A 263 2.51 -19.84 0.74
C PHE A 263 3.06 -20.33 2.07
N ALA A 264 2.53 -21.46 2.52
CA ALA A 264 3.02 -22.23 3.67
C ALA A 264 3.45 -23.60 3.16
N ASP A 265 4.50 -23.58 2.33
CA ASP A 265 5.06 -24.73 1.64
C ASP A 265 5.89 -25.65 2.55
N GLU A 266 6.72 -26.51 1.95
CA GLU A 266 7.45 -27.59 2.63
C GLU A 266 8.46 -27.11 3.67
N TYR A 267 8.99 -25.90 3.53
CA TYR A 267 9.88 -25.29 4.53
C TYR A 267 9.12 -24.66 5.72
N ALA A 268 7.79 -24.61 5.61
CA ALA A 268 6.85 -23.97 6.50
C ALA A 268 5.96 -24.98 7.27
N ALA A 269 6.47 -26.20 7.49
CA ALA A 269 5.77 -27.40 7.98
C ALA A 269 4.94 -27.26 9.28
N SER A 270 5.09 -26.15 10.02
CA SER A 270 4.31 -25.87 11.23
C SER A 270 2.93 -25.28 10.97
N THR A 271 2.67 -24.69 9.78
CA THR A 271 1.42 -23.99 9.49
C THR A 271 0.24 -24.96 9.38
N LYS A 272 -0.77 -24.76 10.23
CA LYS A 272 -2.00 -25.58 10.29
C LYS A 272 -3.20 -24.83 9.71
N SER A 273 -3.22 -23.51 9.85
CA SER A 273 -4.33 -22.70 9.34
C SER A 273 -3.95 -21.33 8.80
N VAL A 274 -4.71 -20.89 7.80
CA VAL A 274 -4.60 -19.58 7.17
C VAL A 274 -5.96 -18.90 7.19
N ASN A 275 -6.02 -17.70 7.77
CA ASN A 275 -7.22 -16.88 7.85
C ASN A 275 -7.05 -15.60 7.02
N VAL A 276 -7.74 -15.56 5.89
CA VAL A 276 -7.77 -14.44 4.94
C VAL A 276 -9.16 -13.78 4.90
N SER A 277 -9.97 -13.99 5.94
CA SER A 277 -11.36 -13.50 5.98
C SER A 277 -11.49 -11.97 6.00
N SER A 278 -10.43 -11.26 6.38
CA SER A 278 -10.36 -9.80 6.39
C SER A 278 -10.00 -9.19 5.02
N CYS A 279 -9.63 -9.99 4.02
CA CYS A 279 -9.19 -9.53 2.70
C CYS A 279 -10.39 -9.22 1.77
N LYS A 280 -11.18 -8.23 2.15
CA LYS A 280 -12.51 -7.95 1.55
C LYS A 280 -12.46 -7.42 0.11
N LYS A 281 -11.36 -6.78 -0.30
CA LYS A 281 -11.15 -6.25 -1.67
C LYS A 281 -10.36 -7.20 -2.58
N ALA A 282 -10.02 -8.40 -2.11
CA ALA A 282 -9.25 -9.35 -2.90
C ALA A 282 -9.99 -9.73 -4.18
N VAL A 283 -9.33 -9.53 -5.32
CA VAL A 283 -9.71 -9.98 -6.66
C VAL A 283 -9.09 -11.35 -6.94
N GLU A 284 -7.86 -11.56 -6.49
CA GLU A 284 -7.16 -12.84 -6.54
C GLU A 284 -6.74 -13.25 -5.14
N LEU A 285 -7.04 -14.51 -4.80
CA LEU A 285 -6.65 -15.12 -3.54
C LEU A 285 -6.02 -16.48 -3.83
N VAL A 286 -4.77 -16.62 -3.41
CA VAL A 286 -3.99 -17.85 -3.53
C VAL A 286 -3.53 -18.28 -2.14
N VAL A 287 -3.87 -19.50 -1.74
CA VAL A 287 -3.34 -20.12 -0.53
C VAL A 287 -2.76 -21.48 -0.91
N TYR A 288 -1.53 -21.73 -0.51
CA TYR A 288 -0.76 -22.91 -0.88
C TYR A 288 -0.15 -23.53 0.36
N GLY A 289 -0.55 -24.76 0.70
CA GLY A 289 0.09 -25.60 1.71
C GLY A 289 1.19 -26.49 1.13
N SER A 290 1.51 -27.59 1.81
CA SER A 290 2.45 -28.60 1.28
C SER A 290 1.85 -29.99 1.31
N PHE A 291 2.41 -30.91 0.53
CA PHE A 291 1.97 -32.32 0.50
C PHE A 291 2.10 -33.01 1.86
N ASN A 292 3.05 -32.57 2.69
CA ASN A 292 3.22 -33.02 4.08
C ASN A 292 2.29 -32.33 5.07
N LYS A 293 1.74 -31.16 4.71
CA LYS A 293 0.93 -30.34 5.62
C LYS A 293 -0.21 -29.62 4.91
N TYR A 294 -1.40 -30.21 5.05
CA TYR A 294 -2.62 -29.62 4.55
C TYR A 294 -3.14 -28.53 5.49
N LEU A 295 -3.64 -27.44 4.93
CA LEU A 295 -4.07 -26.25 5.66
C LEU A 295 -5.58 -26.18 5.83
N THR A 296 -6.05 -25.74 7.00
CA THR A 296 -7.42 -25.23 7.12
C THR A 296 -7.45 -23.77 6.70
N VAL A 297 -8.25 -23.43 5.67
CA VAL A 297 -8.35 -22.05 5.17
C VAL A 297 -9.68 -21.41 5.55
N LYS A 298 -9.62 -20.27 6.25
CA LYS A 298 -10.78 -19.41 6.50
C LYS A 298 -10.84 -18.29 5.47
N MET A 299 -11.62 -18.53 4.42
CA MET A 299 -11.88 -17.59 3.34
C MET A 299 -12.81 -16.44 3.76
N PRO A 300 -12.86 -15.31 3.00
CA PRO A 300 -13.87 -14.28 3.20
C PRO A 300 -15.30 -14.83 3.26
N LYS A 301 -16.13 -14.30 4.16
CA LYS A 301 -17.56 -14.71 4.28
C LYS A 301 -18.35 -14.35 3.02
N LYS A 302 -18.09 -13.16 2.46
CA LYS A 302 -18.64 -12.64 1.21
C LYS A 302 -17.59 -11.70 0.60
N ASN A 303 -17.40 -11.78 -0.71
CA ASN A 303 -16.51 -10.87 -1.44
C ASN A 303 -17.03 -10.73 -2.87
N SER A 304 -17.46 -9.53 -3.24
CA SER A 304 -17.98 -9.18 -4.58
C SER A 304 -16.88 -8.92 -5.61
N HIS A 305 -15.63 -8.74 -5.19
CA HIS A 305 -14.49 -8.46 -6.05
C HIS A 305 -13.76 -9.73 -6.48
N LEU A 306 -13.89 -10.82 -5.73
CA LEU A 306 -13.14 -12.06 -5.93
C LEU A 306 -13.46 -12.71 -7.28
N ARG A 307 -12.42 -12.86 -8.11
CA ARG A 307 -12.46 -13.44 -9.47
C ARG A 307 -11.64 -14.71 -9.57
N ILE A 308 -10.55 -14.83 -8.82
CA ILE A 308 -9.68 -16.00 -8.82
C ILE A 308 -9.55 -16.52 -7.39
N VAL A 309 -9.81 -17.82 -7.22
CA VAL A 309 -9.48 -18.57 -6.00
C VAL A 309 -8.61 -19.75 -6.39
N SER A 310 -7.43 -19.84 -5.79
CA SER A 310 -6.51 -20.96 -5.92
C SER A 310 -6.18 -21.49 -4.54
N LEU A 311 -6.54 -22.74 -4.26
CA LEU A 311 -6.28 -23.40 -2.99
C LEU A 311 -5.52 -24.69 -3.25
N SER A 312 -4.32 -24.81 -2.68
CA SER A 312 -3.50 -26.01 -2.80
C SER A 312 -3.21 -26.62 -1.43
N TYR A 313 -3.29 -27.94 -1.31
CA TYR A 313 -3.02 -28.69 -0.07
C TYR A 313 -3.82 -28.13 1.11
N VAL A 314 -5.15 -28.15 0.99
CA VAL A 314 -6.07 -27.65 2.04
C VAL A 314 -6.97 -28.77 2.54
N THR A 315 -7.45 -28.70 3.79
CA THR A 315 -8.34 -29.72 4.40
C THR A 315 -9.81 -29.29 4.45
N ASN A 316 -10.18 -28.22 3.75
CA ASN A 316 -11.55 -27.73 3.75
C ASN A 316 -12.51 -28.77 3.13
N LYS A 317 -13.28 -29.48 3.98
CA LYS A 317 -14.25 -30.50 3.53
C LYS A 317 -15.23 -29.97 2.48
N SER A 318 -15.63 -28.70 2.59
CA SER A 318 -16.48 -28.04 1.60
C SER A 318 -15.96 -26.67 1.20
N ILE A 319 -16.02 -26.38 -0.10
CA ILE A 319 -15.75 -25.07 -0.68
C ILE A 319 -17.06 -24.51 -1.25
N ASP A 320 -17.60 -23.50 -0.57
CA ASP A 320 -18.75 -22.75 -1.07
C ASP A 320 -18.28 -21.52 -1.86
N GLY A 321 -18.35 -21.61 -3.19
CA GLY A 321 -18.08 -20.50 -4.10
C GLY A 321 -19.28 -19.60 -4.34
N ASN A 322 -20.50 -19.99 -3.95
CA ASN A 322 -21.73 -19.23 -4.23
C ASN A 322 -21.77 -17.85 -3.57
N LYS A 323 -20.90 -17.62 -2.58
CA LYS A 323 -20.66 -16.32 -1.94
C LYS A 323 -19.79 -15.36 -2.77
N TYR A 324 -19.23 -15.80 -3.90
CA TYR A 324 -18.36 -15.03 -4.79
C TYR A 324 -18.99 -14.97 -6.19
N LYS A 325 -19.97 -14.08 -6.37
CA LYS A 325 -20.78 -14.00 -7.60
C LYS A 325 -19.96 -13.68 -8.86
N ASN A 326 -18.81 -13.01 -8.69
CA ASN A 326 -17.90 -12.61 -9.76
C ASN A 326 -16.73 -13.56 -9.99
N LEU A 327 -16.77 -14.77 -9.40
CA LEU A 327 -15.71 -15.76 -9.59
C LEU A 327 -15.60 -16.16 -11.07
N ASN A 328 -14.44 -15.93 -11.67
CA ASN A 328 -14.08 -16.33 -13.04
C ASN A 328 -13.35 -17.68 -13.03
N GLN A 329 -12.54 -17.96 -12.00
CA GLN A 329 -11.69 -19.14 -11.92
C GLN A 329 -11.66 -19.72 -10.51
N LEU A 330 -11.83 -21.04 -10.42
CA LEU A 330 -11.53 -21.85 -9.24
C LEU A 330 -10.44 -22.87 -9.59
N TYR A 331 -9.38 -22.90 -8.80
CA TYR A 331 -8.34 -23.92 -8.87
C TYR A 331 -8.19 -24.58 -7.50
N LEU A 332 -8.43 -25.89 -7.44
CA LEU A 332 -8.21 -26.73 -6.28
C LEU A 332 -7.14 -27.77 -6.62
N TYR A 333 -6.08 -27.83 -5.83
CA TYR A 333 -5.02 -28.81 -5.97
C TYR A 333 -4.82 -29.52 -4.63
N ALA A 334 -5.03 -30.83 -4.57
CA ALA A 334 -4.99 -31.60 -3.34
C ALA A 334 -5.76 -30.89 -2.20
N ALA A 335 -6.95 -30.35 -2.49
CA ALA A 335 -7.75 -29.56 -1.54
C ALA A 335 -8.61 -30.44 -0.62
N ASN A 336 -8.43 -31.77 -0.69
CA ASN A 336 -9.12 -32.81 0.08
C ASN A 336 -10.64 -32.59 0.26
N THR A 337 -11.26 -31.92 -0.71
CA THR A 337 -12.62 -31.38 -0.64
C THR A 337 -13.60 -32.45 -1.11
N SER A 338 -14.71 -32.65 -0.37
CA SER A 338 -15.77 -33.58 -0.76
C SER A 338 -16.97 -32.89 -1.42
N SER A 339 -17.12 -31.56 -1.27
CA SER A 339 -18.23 -30.80 -1.85
C SER A 339 -17.83 -29.39 -2.28
N VAL A 340 -18.16 -29.04 -3.53
CA VAL A 340 -17.92 -27.71 -4.10
C VAL A 340 -19.24 -27.14 -4.63
N LYS A 341 -19.60 -25.92 -4.22
CA LYS A 341 -20.83 -25.22 -4.65
C LYS A 341 -20.51 -24.01 -5.53
N LEU A 342 -20.97 -24.03 -6.78
CA LEU A 342 -20.67 -23.00 -7.80
C LEU A 342 -21.90 -22.51 -8.58
N THR A 343 -23.11 -22.95 -8.22
CA THR A 343 -24.35 -22.68 -8.97
C THR A 343 -24.71 -21.19 -9.10
N LYS A 344 -24.22 -20.33 -8.19
CA LYS A 344 -24.39 -18.87 -8.23
C LYS A 344 -23.22 -18.12 -8.92
N CYS A 345 -22.14 -18.81 -9.31
CA CYS A 345 -20.98 -18.21 -9.98
C CYS A 345 -21.22 -18.05 -11.49
N LYS A 346 -22.12 -17.16 -11.89
CA LYS A 346 -22.53 -16.99 -13.31
C LYS A 346 -21.40 -16.54 -14.25
N ASN A 347 -20.34 -15.95 -13.69
CA ASN A 347 -19.15 -15.49 -14.42
C ASN A 347 -18.02 -16.53 -14.47
N LEU A 348 -18.25 -17.75 -13.98
CA LEU A 348 -17.23 -18.79 -13.96
C LEU A 348 -16.90 -19.23 -15.39
N HIS A 349 -15.62 -19.10 -15.75
CA HIS A 349 -15.07 -19.55 -17.02
C HIS A 349 -14.29 -20.85 -16.88
N TYR A 350 -13.68 -21.06 -15.70
CA TYR A 350 -12.70 -22.11 -15.48
C TYR A 350 -12.83 -22.73 -14.10
N ALA A 351 -12.90 -24.07 -14.03
CA ALA A 351 -12.90 -24.82 -12.78
C ALA A 351 -11.95 -26.01 -12.88
N TYR A 352 -11.03 -26.14 -11.93
CA TYR A 352 -9.97 -27.13 -11.97
C TYR A 352 -9.85 -27.86 -10.64
N PHE A 353 -9.84 -29.18 -10.72
CA PHE A 353 -9.73 -30.10 -9.59
C PHE A 353 -8.57 -31.04 -9.85
N TYR A 354 -7.53 -30.95 -9.05
CA TYR A 354 -6.26 -31.64 -9.28
C TYR A 354 -5.93 -32.42 -8.02
N PHE A 355 -5.72 -33.73 -8.10
CA PHE A 355 -5.46 -34.55 -6.92
C PHE A 355 -6.55 -34.41 -5.82
N ASP A 356 -7.77 -34.06 -6.18
CA ASP A 356 -8.90 -33.91 -5.25
C ASP A 356 -9.59 -35.26 -5.01
N LEU A 357 -8.91 -36.10 -4.22
CA LEU A 357 -9.28 -37.50 -4.05
C LEU A 357 -10.67 -37.72 -3.42
N ASN A 358 -11.21 -36.74 -2.69
CA ASN A 358 -12.51 -36.87 -2.03
C ASN A 358 -13.71 -36.34 -2.84
N LEU A 359 -13.46 -35.67 -3.97
CA LEU A 359 -14.52 -35.08 -4.76
C LEU A 359 -15.19 -36.17 -5.61
N LYS A 360 -16.51 -36.37 -5.44
CA LYS A 360 -17.27 -37.43 -6.13
C LYS A 360 -18.16 -36.93 -7.27
N LYS A 361 -18.61 -35.68 -7.19
CA LYS A 361 -19.52 -35.04 -8.14
C LYS A 361 -19.33 -33.54 -8.18
N ILE A 362 -19.64 -32.94 -9.33
CA ILE A 362 -19.69 -31.49 -9.49
C ILE A 362 -20.83 -31.09 -10.44
N ASP A 363 -21.58 -30.07 -10.04
CA ASP A 363 -22.65 -29.48 -10.85
C ASP A 363 -22.27 -28.05 -11.26
N LEU A 364 -22.04 -27.89 -12.57
CA LEU A 364 -21.75 -26.64 -13.26
C LEU A 364 -22.81 -26.31 -14.32
N THR A 365 -23.99 -26.95 -14.28
CA THR A 365 -25.10 -26.73 -15.25
C THR A 365 -25.63 -25.30 -15.23
N LYS A 366 -25.37 -24.57 -14.16
CA LYS A 366 -25.81 -23.18 -13.96
C LYS A 366 -24.74 -22.15 -14.37
N ASN A 367 -23.58 -22.58 -14.85
CA ASN A 367 -22.42 -21.76 -15.21
C ASN A 367 -22.29 -21.63 -16.75
N LYS A 368 -23.23 -20.95 -17.39
CA LYS A 368 -23.33 -20.85 -18.87
C LYS A 368 -22.10 -20.24 -19.58
N LYS A 369 -21.25 -19.51 -18.85
CA LYS A 369 -19.99 -18.93 -19.39
C LYS A 369 -18.78 -19.87 -19.23
N LEU A 370 -18.98 -21.07 -18.69
CA LEU A 370 -17.91 -22.03 -18.48
C LEU A 370 -17.29 -22.40 -19.83
N ARG A 371 -15.98 -22.23 -19.94
CA ARG A 371 -15.17 -22.58 -21.11
C ARG A 371 -14.49 -23.93 -20.93
N ALA A 372 -14.01 -24.22 -19.73
CA ALA A 372 -13.39 -25.51 -19.44
C ALA A 372 -13.57 -25.93 -17.97
N VAL A 373 -13.71 -27.25 -17.78
CA VAL A 373 -13.55 -27.94 -16.51
C VAL A 373 -12.60 -29.11 -16.70
N ASP A 374 -11.69 -29.28 -15.76
CA ASP A 374 -10.76 -30.42 -15.77
C ASP A 374 -10.63 -31.04 -14.39
N ALA A 375 -10.56 -32.36 -14.39
CA ALA A 375 -10.29 -33.19 -13.24
C ALA A 375 -9.05 -34.04 -13.53
N PHE A 376 -7.92 -33.70 -12.92
CA PHE A 376 -6.65 -34.43 -13.09
C PHE A 376 -6.36 -35.24 -11.83
N GLN A 377 -6.20 -36.55 -11.98
CA GLN A 377 -5.93 -37.50 -10.89
C GLN A 377 -6.92 -37.37 -9.74
N CYS A 378 -8.20 -37.20 -10.07
CA CYS A 378 -9.31 -37.17 -9.12
C CYS A 378 -10.04 -38.53 -9.17
N PHE A 379 -9.45 -39.57 -8.58
CA PHE A 379 -9.90 -40.96 -8.78
C PHE A 379 -11.37 -41.22 -8.45
N ASN A 380 -11.95 -40.46 -7.51
CA ASN A 380 -13.36 -40.59 -7.12
C ASN A 380 -14.32 -39.74 -7.97
N LEU A 381 -13.82 -38.81 -8.81
CA LEU A 381 -14.62 -37.96 -9.68
C LEU A 381 -14.69 -38.55 -11.09
N LYS A 382 -15.75 -39.32 -11.37
CA LYS A 382 -16.00 -39.87 -12.70
C LYS A 382 -16.50 -38.80 -13.68
N LYS A 383 -16.18 -38.93 -14.97
CA LYS A 383 -16.62 -38.00 -16.05
C LYS A 383 -18.13 -37.78 -16.07
N ALA A 384 -18.91 -38.85 -15.89
CA ALA A 384 -20.38 -38.80 -15.84
C ALA A 384 -20.92 -37.94 -14.67
N ASN A 385 -20.13 -37.77 -13.60
CA ASN A 385 -20.49 -36.98 -12.42
C ASN A 385 -20.09 -35.50 -12.54
N ILE A 386 -19.54 -35.09 -13.69
CA ILE A 386 -19.24 -33.70 -14.04
C ILE A 386 -20.38 -33.17 -14.93
N LYS A 387 -21.37 -32.55 -14.30
CA LYS A 387 -22.52 -31.98 -15.01
C LYS A 387 -22.18 -30.55 -15.46
N THR A 388 -22.31 -30.26 -16.76
CA THR A 388 -22.10 -28.92 -17.32
C THR A 388 -23.13 -28.66 -18.41
N SER A 389 -23.49 -27.39 -18.62
CA SER A 389 -24.34 -26.94 -19.74
C SER A 389 -23.52 -26.33 -20.89
N SER A 390 -22.24 -26.06 -20.66
CA SER A 390 -21.29 -25.46 -21.60
C SER A 390 -19.86 -25.87 -21.22
N GLY A 391 -18.89 -25.52 -22.07
CA GLY A 391 -17.47 -25.70 -21.81
C GLY A 391 -16.97 -27.13 -22.04
N LYS A 392 -15.67 -27.25 -22.37
CA LYS A 392 -15.01 -28.54 -22.58
C LYS A 392 -14.78 -29.23 -21.24
N LYS A 393 -15.18 -30.50 -21.15
CA LYS A 393 -14.90 -31.38 -20.01
C LYS A 393 -13.68 -32.25 -20.33
N THR A 394 -12.62 -32.15 -19.55
CA THR A 394 -11.48 -33.06 -19.64
C THR A 394 -11.29 -33.81 -18.33
N ILE A 395 -10.80 -35.05 -18.45
CA ILE A 395 -10.27 -35.85 -17.33
C ILE A 395 -8.84 -36.22 -17.70
N ASP A 396 -7.95 -36.14 -16.72
CA ASP A 396 -6.54 -36.58 -16.78
C ASP A 396 -5.71 -35.96 -17.91
N HIS A 397 -6.13 -34.84 -18.49
CA HIS A 397 -5.34 -34.14 -19.52
C HIS A 397 -4.25 -33.24 -18.94
N GLY A 398 -4.32 -32.89 -17.65
CA GLY A 398 -3.38 -31.95 -17.04
C GLY A 398 -3.53 -30.53 -17.57
N LYS A 399 -2.65 -29.59 -17.17
CA LYS A 399 -2.82 -28.12 -17.30
C LYS A 399 -2.82 -27.55 -18.75
N TRP A 400 -3.39 -28.24 -19.74
CA TRP A 400 -3.31 -27.93 -21.17
C TRP A 400 -3.83 -26.53 -21.54
N TRP A 401 -4.85 -26.02 -20.84
CA TRP A 401 -5.45 -24.71 -21.12
C TRP A 401 -4.56 -23.52 -20.75
N TYR A 402 -3.60 -23.65 -19.83
CA TYR A 402 -2.72 -22.53 -19.43
C TYR A 402 -1.95 -21.95 -20.63
N LYS A 403 -1.73 -22.80 -21.64
CA LYS A 403 -1.04 -22.43 -22.87
C LYS A 403 -1.97 -21.77 -23.90
N THR A 404 -3.30 -21.86 -23.74
CA THR A 404 -4.27 -21.36 -24.73
C THR A 404 -4.37 -19.83 -24.76
N LYS A 405 -4.60 -19.28 -25.96
CA LYS A 405 -4.81 -17.82 -26.16
C LYS A 405 -6.02 -17.31 -25.38
N ALA A 406 -7.11 -18.09 -25.30
CA ALA A 406 -8.33 -17.73 -24.59
C ALA A 406 -8.10 -17.54 -23.08
N TYR A 407 -7.35 -18.46 -22.45
CA TYR A 407 -6.98 -18.36 -21.05
C TYR A 407 -6.12 -17.12 -20.79
N LYS A 408 -5.06 -16.91 -21.59
CA LYS A 408 -4.18 -15.74 -21.48
C LYS A 408 -4.97 -14.41 -21.60
N LYS A 409 -5.93 -14.33 -22.52
CA LYS A 409 -6.82 -13.16 -22.67
C LYS A 409 -7.68 -12.93 -21.43
N GLU A 410 -8.20 -13.99 -20.82
CA GLU A 410 -9.00 -13.89 -19.60
C GLU A 410 -8.17 -13.40 -18.41
N VAL A 411 -6.98 -13.97 -18.19
CA VAL A 411 -6.05 -13.52 -17.13
C VAL A 411 -5.68 -12.05 -17.32
N LYS A 412 -5.43 -11.62 -18.58
CA LYS A 412 -5.17 -10.21 -18.89
C LYS A 412 -6.34 -9.30 -18.50
N LYS A 413 -7.59 -9.69 -18.78
CA LYS A 413 -8.79 -8.96 -18.34
C LYS A 413 -8.90 -8.91 -16.81
N ILE A 414 -8.62 -10.03 -16.12
CA ILE A 414 -8.68 -10.06 -14.66
C ILE A 414 -7.64 -9.11 -14.05
N ASN A 415 -6.43 -9.05 -14.63
CA ASN A 415 -5.39 -8.14 -14.16
C ASN A 415 -5.77 -6.66 -14.28
N GLN A 416 -6.63 -6.27 -15.22
CA GLN A 416 -7.14 -4.89 -15.29
C GLN A 416 -7.99 -4.49 -14.07
N TYR A 417 -8.67 -5.45 -13.44
CA TYR A 417 -9.43 -5.19 -12.20
C TYR A 417 -8.54 -5.08 -10.96
N LYS A 418 -7.25 -5.42 -11.05
CA LYS A 418 -6.30 -5.30 -9.94
C LYS A 418 -5.69 -3.90 -9.84
N SER A 419 -5.68 -3.16 -10.96
CA SER A 419 -5.12 -1.81 -11.10
C SER A 419 -6.11 -0.68 -10.79
N CYS A 420 -7.40 -0.99 -10.68
CA CYS A 420 -8.44 -0.11 -10.14
C CYS A 420 -8.57 -0.35 -8.63
#